data_AF-A0A1L3SXW7-F1
#
_entry.id   AF-A0A1L3SXW7-F1
#
_cell.length_a   1.000
_cell.length_b   1.000
_cell.length_c   1.000
_cell.angle_alpha   90.00
_cell.angle_beta   90.00
_cell.angle_gamma   90.00
#
_symmetry.space_group_name_H-M   'P 1'
#
loop_
_entity.id
_entity.type
_entity.pdbx_description
1 polymer ?
#
loop_
_entity_poly.entity_id
_entity_poly.type
_entity_poly.pdbx_seq_one_letter_code
_entity_poly.pdbx_strand_id
1 'polypeptide(L)'
;MRGRLHFPFEAQADRDFRCDRDWKSKAQRAYQRRTQAADALIASVFLPDTNTRRMRRATATLVAGAIGKDVVSRTWRKVNTGRDACNARSLAEEPIMRLILDGTMVRDRLDRKATSLSLLVIVGVPRMMPCFRSIEM
;
A
#
# COMPACT_ATOMS: atom_id res chain seq x y z
N MET A 1 -33.16 2.18 -5.51
CA MET A 1 -32.86 1.43 -4.27
C MET A 1 -31.39 1.60 -3.93
N ARG A 2 -31.05 2.46 -2.95
CA ARG A 2 -29.67 2.72 -2.50
C ARG A 2 -29.58 2.37 -1.02
N GLY A 3 -29.07 1.17 -0.73
CA GLY A 3 -28.77 0.75 0.64
C GLY A 3 -27.62 1.58 1.20
N ARG A 4 -27.94 2.48 2.13
CA ARG A 4 -26.97 3.22 2.94
C ARG A 4 -26.50 2.27 4.04
N LEU A 5 -25.25 1.81 3.98
CA LEU A 5 -24.66 1.06 5.08
C LEU A 5 -24.65 1.97 6.33
N HIS A 6 -25.39 1.53 7.35
CA HIS A 6 -25.52 2.19 8.65
C HIS A 6 -24.26 1.88 9.47
N PHE A 7 -23.41 2.88 9.70
CA PHE A 7 -22.36 2.79 10.70
C PHE A 7 -22.95 3.23 12.05
N PRO A 8 -22.83 2.44 13.13
CA PRO A 8 -23.39 2.82 14.43
C PRO A 8 -22.46 3.86 15.06
N PHE A 9 -22.84 5.13 14.97
CA PHE A 9 -22.31 6.19 15.81
C PHE A 9 -23.50 6.79 16.56
N GLU A 10 -23.96 6.09 17.58
CA GLU A 10 -25.04 6.54 18.45
C GLU A 10 -24.41 7.34 19.59
N ALA A 11 -24.45 8.67 19.47
CA ALA A 11 -23.99 9.59 20.48
C ALA A 11 -25.18 9.95 21.39
N GLN A 12 -25.22 9.34 22.58
CA GLN A 12 -26.07 9.81 23.67
C GLN A 12 -25.41 11.07 24.25
N ALA A 13 -26.05 12.23 24.06
CA ALA A 13 -25.57 13.51 24.58
C ALA A 13 -25.85 13.61 26.07
N ASP A 14 -24.85 13.32 26.90
CA ASP A 14 -24.85 13.67 28.33
C ASP A 14 -24.24 15.07 28.49
N ARG A 15 -24.96 15.97 29.16
CA ARG A 15 -24.76 17.43 29.09
C ARG A 15 -23.77 18.01 30.10
N ASP A 16 -22.97 17.20 30.78
CA ASP A 16 -21.91 17.68 31.68
C ASP A 16 -20.55 17.08 31.32
N PHE A 17 -19.80 17.72 30.42
CA PHE A 17 -18.41 17.33 30.15
C PHE A 17 -17.44 18.50 30.32
N ARG A 18 -16.84 18.58 31.51
CA ARG A 18 -15.57 19.30 31.71
C ARG A 18 -14.49 18.57 30.91
N CYS A 19 -13.99 19.21 29.87
CA CYS A 19 -13.15 18.58 28.84
C CYS A 19 -11.65 18.61 29.18
N ASP A 20 -11.26 18.03 30.32
CA ASP A 20 -9.84 17.86 30.68
C ASP A 20 -9.31 16.44 30.40
N ARG A 21 -10.12 15.58 29.77
CA ARG A 21 -9.69 14.25 29.31
C ARG A 21 -9.82 14.17 27.80
N ASP A 22 -8.67 14.32 27.13
CA ASP A 22 -8.55 14.11 25.69
C ASP A 22 -9.14 12.74 25.31
N TRP A 23 -10.03 12.75 24.34
CA TRP A 23 -10.61 11.54 23.76
C TRP A 23 -9.51 10.65 23.18
N LYS A 24 -9.30 9.46 23.79
CA LYS A 24 -8.33 8.47 23.32
C LYS A 24 -9.03 7.39 22.50
N SER A 25 -8.81 7.41 21.18
CA SER A 25 -9.34 6.36 20.31
C SER A 25 -8.43 5.12 20.33
N LYS A 26 -9.02 3.91 20.33
CA LYS A 26 -8.25 2.65 20.17
C LYS A 26 -7.78 2.42 18.73
N ALA A 27 -8.49 2.98 17.76
CA ALA A 27 -8.25 2.76 16.32
C ALA A 27 -7.21 3.72 15.71
N GLN A 28 -6.97 4.87 16.35
CA GLN A 28 -6.04 5.91 15.88
C GLN A 28 -5.31 6.55 17.06
N ARG A 29 -3.99 6.71 16.95
CA ARG A 29 -3.21 7.44 17.97
C ARG A 29 -3.60 8.92 17.99
N ALA A 30 -3.29 9.61 19.10
CA ALA A 30 -3.39 11.06 19.15
C ALA A 30 -2.64 11.70 17.95
N TYR A 31 -3.25 12.70 17.32
CA TYR A 31 -2.79 13.38 16.09
C TYR A 31 -2.79 12.54 14.80
N GLN A 32 -3.11 11.25 14.86
CA GLN A 32 -3.20 10.41 13.67
C GLN A 32 -4.52 10.66 12.93
N ARG A 33 -4.46 11.34 11.78
CA ARG A 33 -5.66 11.64 10.97
C ARG A 33 -6.15 10.46 10.09
N ARG A 34 -5.40 9.35 10.01
CA ARG A 34 -5.71 8.20 9.13
C ARG A 34 -5.31 6.86 9.74
N THR A 35 -6.18 5.86 9.62
CA THR A 35 -5.90 4.47 10.04
C THR A 35 -4.86 3.79 9.16
N GLN A 36 -4.19 2.75 9.67
CA GLN A 36 -3.30 1.90 8.88
C GLN A 36 -4.02 1.20 7.71
N ALA A 37 -5.30 0.83 7.88
CA ALA A 37 -6.12 0.25 6.82
C ALA A 37 -6.30 1.21 5.63
N ALA A 38 -6.49 2.50 5.91
CA ALA A 38 -6.56 3.54 4.89
C ALA A 38 -5.22 3.72 4.16
N ASP A 39 -4.08 3.66 4.87
CA ASP A 39 -2.75 3.69 4.25
C ASP A 39 -2.52 2.47 3.34
N ALA A 40 -2.93 1.27 3.77
CA ALA A 40 -2.85 0.05 2.96
C ALA A 40 -3.72 0.14 1.70
N LEU A 41 -4.93 0.69 1.80
CA LEU A 41 -5.81 0.94 0.66
C LEU A 41 -5.20 1.96 -0.32
N ILE A 42 -4.59 3.04 0.18
CA ILE A 42 -3.91 4.02 -0.67
C ILE A 42 -2.75 3.36 -1.41
N ALA A 43 -1.96 2.52 -0.73
CA ALA A 43 -0.87 1.77 -1.34
C ALA A 43 -1.39 0.84 -2.44
N SER A 44 -2.41 0.03 -2.15
CA SER A 44 -2.94 -0.96 -3.09
C SER A 44 -3.58 -0.34 -4.33
N VAL A 45 -4.22 0.83 -4.21
CA VAL A 45 -4.78 1.57 -5.36
C VAL A 45 -3.68 2.26 -6.18
N PHE A 46 -2.57 2.65 -5.56
CA PHE A 46 -1.47 3.33 -6.27
C PHE A 46 -0.54 2.36 -7.01
N LEU A 47 -0.28 1.17 -6.45
CA LEU A 47 0.61 0.13 -6.98
C LEU A 47 0.39 -0.21 -8.47
N PRO A 48 -0.85 -0.38 -8.96
CA PRO A 48 -1.11 -0.71 -10.36
C PRO A 48 -0.84 0.43 -11.35
N ASP A 49 -0.87 1.69 -10.89
CA ASP A 49 -1.10 2.83 -11.79
C ASP A 49 0.01 3.88 -11.76
N THR A 50 0.94 3.85 -10.79
CA THR A 50 2.09 4.78 -10.61
C THR A 50 1.79 6.29 -10.66
N ASN A 51 0.54 6.69 -10.89
CA ASN A 51 0.14 8.06 -11.18
C ASN A 51 -0.88 8.57 -10.16
N THR A 52 -0.44 9.56 -9.39
CA THR A 52 -1.25 10.22 -8.36
C THR A 52 -2.54 10.87 -8.90
N ARG A 53 -2.58 11.27 -10.18
CA ARG A 53 -3.79 11.81 -10.83
C ARG A 53 -4.88 10.75 -10.99
N ARG A 54 -4.50 9.55 -11.44
CA ARG A 54 -5.47 8.47 -11.67
C ARG A 54 -5.94 7.86 -10.36
N MET A 55 -5.04 7.66 -9.39
CA MET A 55 -5.40 7.29 -8.02
C MET A 55 -6.36 8.30 -7.38
N ARG A 56 -6.12 9.61 -7.54
CA ARG A 56 -7.02 10.65 -7.02
C ARG A 56 -8.41 10.59 -7.65
N ARG A 57 -8.52 10.24 -8.94
CA ARG A 57 -9.82 9.99 -9.60
C ARG A 57 -10.49 8.73 -9.07
N ALA A 58 -9.75 7.63 -8.95
CA ALA A 58 -10.26 6.35 -8.46
C ALA A 58 -10.77 6.40 -7.01
N THR A 59 -10.21 7.29 -6.19
CA THR A 59 -10.55 7.43 -4.76
C THR A 59 -11.46 8.62 -4.45
N ALA A 60 -11.83 9.43 -5.45
CA ALA A 60 -12.60 10.66 -5.24
C ALA A 60 -13.97 10.43 -4.59
N THR A 61 -14.60 9.28 -4.85
CA THR A 61 -15.92 8.93 -4.29
C THR A 61 -15.84 8.18 -2.96
N LEU A 62 -14.68 7.63 -2.61
CA LEU A 62 -14.48 6.78 -1.43
C LEU A 62 -14.00 7.57 -0.22
N VAL A 63 -13.33 8.71 -0.43
CA VAL A 63 -12.71 9.48 0.65
C VAL A 63 -13.24 10.91 0.57
N ALA A 64 -13.87 11.39 1.64
CA ALA A 64 -14.41 12.75 1.77
C ALA A 64 -13.33 13.87 1.73
N GLY A 65 -12.07 13.52 1.46
CA GLY A 65 -10.96 14.43 1.26
C GLY A 65 -10.03 13.94 0.16
N ALA A 66 -9.54 14.86 -0.67
CA ALA A 66 -8.65 14.51 -1.76
C ALA A 66 -7.31 13.96 -1.23
N ILE A 67 -6.96 12.73 -1.63
CA ILE A 67 -5.64 12.18 -1.37
C ILE A 67 -4.65 12.88 -2.31
N GLY A 68 -3.87 13.80 -1.77
CA GLY A 68 -2.82 14.53 -2.49
C GLY A 68 -1.54 13.70 -2.65
N LYS A 69 -0.66 14.15 -3.56
CA LYS A 69 0.64 13.52 -3.86
C LYS A 69 1.48 13.28 -2.60
N ASP A 70 1.49 14.22 -1.65
CA ASP A 70 2.31 14.11 -0.43
C ASP A 70 1.86 12.99 0.50
N VAL A 71 0.57 12.64 0.47
CA VAL A 71 0.02 11.51 1.19
C VAL A 71 0.52 10.23 0.56
N VAL A 72 0.38 10.10 -0.76
CA VAL A 72 0.83 8.94 -1.53
C VAL A 72 2.33 8.73 -1.36
N SER A 73 3.12 9.79 -1.47
CA SER A 73 4.58 9.72 -1.31
C SER A 73 4.99 9.27 0.10
N ARG A 74 4.27 9.71 1.14
CA ARG A 74 4.52 9.26 2.53
C ARG A 74 4.13 7.80 2.73
N THR A 75 2.98 7.38 2.24
CA THR A 75 2.55 5.98 2.29
C THR A 75 3.50 5.07 1.51
N TRP A 76 3.94 5.52 0.33
CA TRP A 76 4.93 4.81 -0.48
C TRP A 76 6.25 4.60 0.25
N ARG A 77 6.75 5.60 1.00
CA ARG A 77 7.96 5.43 1.82
C ARG A 77 7.83 4.30 2.84
N LYS A 78 6.63 4.08 3.41
CA LYS A 78 6.38 2.96 4.32
C LYS A 78 6.41 1.61 3.57
N VAL A 79 5.84 1.54 2.38
CA VAL A 79 5.86 0.35 1.52
C VAL A 79 7.28 0.04 1.02
N ASN A 80 8.08 1.07 0.76
CA ASN A 80 9.44 0.93 0.27
C ASN A 80 10.32 0.11 1.24
N THR A 81 10.10 0.24 2.55
CA THR A 81 10.79 -0.60 3.54
C THR A 81 10.49 -2.10 3.34
N GLY A 82 9.22 -2.45 3.06
CA GLY A 82 8.85 -3.84 2.76
C GLY A 82 9.41 -4.33 1.42
N ARG A 83 9.46 -3.44 0.42
CA ARG A 83 10.12 -3.72 -0.86
C ARG A 83 11.62 -3.98 -0.68
N ASP A 84 12.31 -3.14 0.08
CA ASP A 84 13.75 -3.26 0.32
C ASP A 84 14.07 -4.54 1.10
N ALA A 85 13.25 -4.89 2.11
CA ALA A 85 13.34 -6.16 2.82
C ALA A 85 13.11 -7.37 1.90
N CYS A 86 12.13 -7.30 0.98
CA CYS A 86 11.90 -8.34 -0.02
C CYS A 86 13.09 -8.47 -1.00
N ASN A 87 13.67 -7.35 -1.43
CA ASN A 87 14.84 -7.37 -2.31
C ASN A 87 16.11 -7.91 -1.63
N ALA A 88 16.26 -7.70 -0.31
CA ALA A 88 17.40 -8.18 0.46
C ALA A 88 17.25 -9.64 0.93
N ARG A 89 16.09 -10.27 0.72
CA ARG A 89 15.85 -11.66 1.16
C ARG A 89 16.76 -12.62 0.39
N SER A 90 17.29 -13.63 1.08
CA SER A 90 18.08 -14.69 0.42
C SER A 90 17.19 -15.55 -0.47
N LEU A 91 17.68 -15.88 -1.66
CA LEU A 91 17.07 -16.84 -2.59
C LEU A 91 17.90 -18.13 -2.68
N ALA A 92 18.94 -18.30 -1.86
CA ALA A 92 19.91 -19.39 -1.99
C ALA A 92 19.28 -20.79 -1.82
N GLU A 93 18.22 -20.89 -1.01
CA GLU A 93 17.51 -22.13 -0.73
C GLU A 93 16.28 -22.32 -1.63
N GLU A 94 15.95 -21.33 -2.49
CA GLU A 94 14.81 -21.45 -3.38
C GLU A 94 15.17 -22.32 -4.59
N PRO A 95 14.36 -23.34 -4.94
CA PRO A 95 14.62 -24.23 -6.06
C PRO A 95 14.30 -23.55 -7.41
N ILE A 96 15.07 -22.53 -7.78
CA ILE A 96 14.88 -21.76 -9.01
C ILE A 96 15.48 -22.54 -10.18
N MET A 97 14.63 -22.94 -11.12
CA MET A 97 15.01 -23.78 -12.27
C MET A 97 15.38 -22.94 -13.49
N ARG A 98 14.82 -21.74 -13.62
CA ARG A 98 15.08 -20.83 -14.75
C ARG A 98 15.14 -19.38 -14.27
N LEU A 99 16.03 -18.61 -14.89
CA LEU A 99 16.09 -17.16 -14.72
C LEU A 99 15.73 -16.50 -16.05
N ILE A 100 14.79 -15.57 -16.01
CA ILE A 100 14.42 -14.72 -17.13
C ILE A 100 14.90 -13.31 -16.80
N LEU A 101 15.66 -12.72 -17.71
CA LEU A 101 16.13 -11.35 -17.62
C LEU A 101 15.33 -10.51 -18.61
N ASP A 102 14.69 -9.46 -18.11
CA ASP A 102 13.97 -8.50 -18.94
C ASP A 102 14.48 -7.07 -18.67
N GLY A 103 14.73 -6.35 -19.75
CA GLY A 103 15.26 -4.99 -19.71
C GLY A 103 14.23 -4.01 -20.25
N THR A 104 13.75 -3.11 -19.39
CA THR A 104 12.85 -2.02 -19.81
C THR A 104 13.57 -0.68 -19.70
N MET A 105 13.50 0.15 -20.74
CA MET A 105 13.98 1.52 -20.67
C MET A 105 12.84 2.44 -20.21
N VAL A 106 13.06 3.17 -19.12
CA VAL A 106 12.08 4.12 -18.56
C VAL A 106 12.64 5.52 -18.65
N ARG A 107 11.81 6.48 -19.07
CA ARG A 107 12.17 7.91 -19.03
C ARG A 107 11.78 8.48 -17.68
N ASP A 108 12.75 9.04 -16.97
CA ASP A 108 12.52 9.76 -15.72
C ASP A 108 13.30 11.08 -15.71
N ARG A 109 13.04 11.93 -14.72
CA ARG A 109 13.82 13.13 -14.48
C ARG A 109 14.85 12.89 -13.39
N LEU A 110 16.10 12.74 -13.80
CA LEU A 110 17.25 12.74 -12.91
C LEU A 110 17.98 14.08 -13.05
N ASP A 111 18.34 14.73 -11.94
CA ASP A 111 19.02 16.03 -11.94
C ASP A 111 18.36 17.10 -12.81
N ARG A 112 17.01 17.16 -12.75
CA ARG A 112 16.16 18.05 -13.56
C ARG A 112 16.21 17.80 -15.08
N LYS A 113 16.93 16.78 -15.55
CA LYS A 113 17.01 16.40 -16.96
C LYS A 113 16.18 15.15 -17.22
N ALA A 114 15.51 15.11 -18.38
CA ALA A 114 14.81 13.90 -18.81
C ALA A 114 15.84 12.88 -19.31
N THR A 115 16.02 11.82 -18.53
CA THR A 115 17.02 10.78 -18.75
C THR A 115 16.31 9.44 -18.93
N SER A 116 16.79 8.64 -19.86
CA SER A 116 16.35 7.26 -19.98
C SER A 116 17.20 6.39 -19.05
N LEU A 117 16.57 5.73 -18.08
CA LEU A 117 17.19 4.74 -17.21
C LEU A 117 16.82 3.34 -17.71
N SER A 118 17.80 2.44 -17.72
CA SER A 118 17.57 1.01 -17.92
C SER A 118 17.18 0.35 -16.60
N LEU A 119 16.04 -0.33 -16.59
CA LEU A 119 15.58 -1.18 -15.50
C LEU A 119 15.74 -2.63 -15.92
N LEU A 120 16.55 -3.38 -15.19
CA LEU A 120 16.70 -4.83 -15.36
C LEU A 120 15.85 -5.54 -14.31
N VAL A 121 14.97 -6.43 -14.75
CA VAL A 121 14.15 -7.30 -13.90
C VAL A 121 14.61 -8.74 -14.09
N ILE A 122 14.78 -9.45 -12.98
CA ILE A 122 15.13 -10.87 -12.96
C ILE A 122 13.92 -11.62 -12.39
N VAL A 123 13.35 -12.54 -13.17
CA VAL A 123 12.25 -13.41 -12.75
C VAL A 123 12.77 -14.83 -12.64
N GLY A 124 12.73 -15.38 -11.44
CA GLY A 124 13.02 -16.80 -11.19
C GLY A 124 11.77 -17.64 -11.34
N VAL A 125 11.84 -18.72 -12.12
CA VAL A 125 10.79 -19.74 -12.19
C VAL A 125 11.17 -20.88 -11.25
N PRO A 126 10.47 -21.05 -10.12
CA PRO A 126 10.75 -22.14 -9.19
C PRO A 126 10.29 -23.47 -9.78
N ARG A 127 10.87 -24.55 -9.27
CA ARG A 127 10.36 -25.90 -9.55
C ARG A 127 8.94 -25.99 -9.00
N MET A 128 7.98 -26.26 -9.88
CA MET A 128 6.66 -26.71 -9.45
C MET A 128 6.84 -28.09 -8.82
N MET A 129 6.89 -28.16 -7.50
CA MET A 129 6.74 -29.44 -6.81
C MET A 129 5.28 -29.87 -6.97
N PRO A 130 4.99 -31.11 -7.40
CA PRO A 130 3.63 -31.61 -7.32
C PRO A 130 3.21 -31.55 -5.84
N CYS A 131 2.08 -30.91 -5.58
CA CYS A 131 1.40 -30.92 -4.30
C CYS A 131 0.93 -32.36 -4.03
N PHE A 132 1.83 -33.22 -3.57
CA PHE A 132 1.53 -34.60 -3.20
C PHE A 132 2.52 -35.07 -2.14
N ARG A 133 2.37 -34.54 -0.93
CA ARG A 133 2.76 -35.17 0.34
C ARG A 133 2.19 -34.29 1.46
N SER A 134 1.53 -34.94 2.42
CA SER A 134 0.92 -34.37 3.64
C SER A 134 -0.58 -34.03 3.61
N ILE A 135 -1.40 -35.01 3.21
CA ILE A 135 -2.62 -35.36 3.97
C ILE A 135 -2.41 -36.80 4.45
N GLU A 136 -1.57 -37.00 5.47
CA GLU A 136 -1.53 -38.20 6.32
C GLU A 136 -0.49 -37.99 7.42
N MET A 137 -0.95 -37.54 8.59
CA MET A 137 -0.69 -38.14 9.92
C MET A 137 -1.46 -37.37 10.98
#